data_AF-A0A7Z7BXB6-F1
#
_entry.id   AF-A0A7Z7BXB6-F1
#
_cell.length_a   1.000
_cell.length_b   1.000
_cell.length_c   1.000
_cell.angle_alpha   90.00
_cell.angle_beta   90.00
_cell.angle_gamma   90.00
#
_symmetry.space_group_name_H-M   'P 1'
#
loop_
_entity.id
_entity.type
_entity.pdbx_description
1 polymer ?
#
loop_
_entity_poly.entity_id
_entity_poly.type
_entity_poly.pdbx_seq_one_letter_code
_entity_poly.pdbx_strand_id
1 'polypeptide(L)'
;MSEADITAPTTLGPGCVPGGMPLKIHLGEPEYAALVRIAQHRHTTAAKMVEELVLHALARADVPPPVQGPIKRPHTTYDDATQGFRRD
;
A
#
# COMPACT_ATOMS: atom_id res chain seq x y z
N MET A 1 -1.98 9.11 31.03
CA MET A 1 -1.94 8.51 29.68
C MET A 1 -0.57 7.87 29.57
N SER A 2 -0.52 6.54 29.62
CA SER A 2 0.75 5.81 29.82
C SER A 2 1.29 5.28 28.49
N GLU A 3 2.60 5.45 28.31
CA GLU A 3 3.49 5.15 27.18
C GLU A 3 3.60 3.66 26.75
N ALA A 4 2.53 2.87 26.85
CA ALA A 4 2.61 1.40 26.70
C ALA A 4 2.14 0.83 25.35
N ASP A 5 1.68 1.65 24.39
CA ASP A 5 1.11 1.16 23.12
C ASP A 5 2.06 1.17 21.92
N ILE A 6 3.32 1.53 22.12
CA ILE A 6 4.33 1.56 21.06
C ILE A 6 5.35 0.48 21.40
N THR A 7 5.51 -0.52 20.52
CA THR A 7 6.41 -1.69 20.62
C THR A 7 5.89 -2.94 21.35
N ALA A 8 4.94 -3.64 20.74
CA ALA A 8 4.96 -5.10 20.78
C ALA A 8 5.29 -5.61 19.37
N PRO A 9 6.32 -6.47 19.18
CA PRO A 9 6.54 -7.13 17.91
C PRO A 9 5.43 -8.17 17.74
N THR A 10 4.39 -7.79 17.00
CA THR A 10 3.34 -8.73 16.61
C THR A 10 3.95 -9.77 15.67
N THR A 11 4.23 -10.95 16.22
CA THR A 11 4.50 -12.18 15.49
C THR A 11 3.21 -12.67 14.80
N LEU A 12 2.76 -11.93 13.78
CA LEU A 12 1.83 -12.46 12.78
C LEU A 12 2.65 -13.32 11.82
N GLY A 13 2.25 -14.58 11.64
CA GLY A 13 2.89 -15.48 10.69
C GLY A 13 2.92 -14.87 9.28
N PRO A 14 3.89 -15.27 8.44
CA PRO A 14 3.98 -14.76 7.08
C PRO A 14 2.74 -15.21 6.31
N GLY A 15 1.81 -14.29 6.04
CA GLY A 15 0.68 -14.56 5.15
C GLY A 15 -0.72 -14.10 5.58
N CYS A 16 -0.92 -13.37 6.68
CA CYS A 16 -2.26 -12.82 6.95
C CYS A 16 -2.24 -11.53 7.80
N VAL A 17 -2.06 -10.40 7.13
CA VAL A 17 -2.65 -9.11 7.54
C VAL A 17 -3.90 -8.90 6.66
N PRO A 18 -4.99 -8.28 7.14
CA PRO A 18 -6.05 -7.82 6.23
C PRO A 18 -5.38 -6.94 5.18
N GLY A 19 -5.29 -7.48 3.96
CA GLY A 19 -4.24 -7.17 3.01
C GLY A 19 -4.36 -5.79 2.41
N GLY A 20 -3.56 -4.84 2.90
CA GLY A 20 -3.36 -3.54 2.28
C GLY A 20 -1.92 -3.09 2.47
N MET A 21 -1.31 -2.55 1.42
CA MET A 21 -0.04 -1.83 1.53
C MET A 21 -0.32 -0.47 2.20
N PRO A 22 0.41 -0.09 3.25
CA PRO A 22 0.17 1.19 3.91
C PRO A 22 0.47 2.34 2.96
N LEU A 23 -0.55 3.14 2.64
CA LEU A 23 -0.41 4.35 1.83
C LEU A 23 -0.05 5.53 2.72
N LYS A 24 0.98 6.28 2.31
CA LYS A 24 1.32 7.57 2.90
C LYS A 24 0.82 8.66 1.98
N ILE A 25 -0.07 9.51 2.48
CA ILE A 25 -0.65 10.64 1.74
C ILE A 25 -0.22 11.91 2.45
N HIS A 26 0.37 12.84 1.70
CA HIS A 26 0.74 14.14 2.20
C HIS A 26 -0.41 15.12 1.96
N LEU A 27 -0.93 15.68 3.04
CA LEU A 27 -1.94 16.73 3.04
C LEU A 27 -1.32 17.98 3.67
N GLY A 28 -1.77 19.16 3.25
CA GLY A 28 -1.46 20.37 3.99
C GLY A 28 -2.16 20.37 5.35
N GLU A 29 -1.70 21.24 6.23
CA GLU A 29 -2.24 21.39 7.58
C GLU A 29 -3.76 21.72 7.61
N PRO A 30 -4.27 22.69 6.83
CA PRO A 30 -5.69 23.02 6.87
C PRO A 30 -6.56 21.90 6.30
N GLU A 31 -6.10 21.18 5.28
CA GLU A 31 -6.81 20.05 4.68
C GLU A 31 -6.89 18.87 5.64
N TYR A 32 -5.78 18.55 6.32
CA TYR A 32 -5.76 17.49 7.32
C TYR A 32 -6.67 17.82 8.51
N ALA A 33 -6.63 19.07 9.00
CA ALA A 33 -7.50 19.50 10.09
C ALA A 33 -8.99 19.40 9.72
N ALA A 34 -9.37 19.81 8.50
CA ALA A 34 -10.73 19.67 8.00
C ALA A 34 -11.15 18.19 7.91
N LEU A 35 -10.29 17.33 7.37
CA LEU A 35 -10.53 15.89 7.28
C LEU A 35 -10.79 15.26 8.66
N VAL A 36 -9.93 15.55 9.63
CA VAL A 36 -10.06 15.05 11.00
C VAL A 36 -11.36 15.52 11.63
N ARG A 37 -11.73 16.80 11.45
CA ARG A 37 -12.98 17.35 11.98
C ARG A 37 -14.23 16.66 11.40
N ILE A 38 -14.23 16.40 10.10
CA ILE A 38 -15.35 15.70 9.43
C ILE A 38 -15.42 14.25 9.91
N ALA A 39 -14.26 13.58 10.05
CA ALA A 39 -14.17 12.22 10.56
C ALA A 39 -14.72 12.09 11.98
N GLN A 40 -14.37 13.02 12.86
CA GLN A 40 -14.90 13.07 14.23
C GLN A 40 -16.41 13.25 14.26
N HIS A 41 -16.96 14.16 13.45
CA HIS A 41 -18.40 14.37 13.36
C HIS A 41 -19.16 13.12 12.86
N ARG A 42 -18.49 12.24 12.11
CA ARG A 42 -19.05 10.98 11.60
C ARG A 42 -18.68 9.75 12.44
N HIS A 43 -18.08 9.95 13.63
CA HIS A 43 -17.62 8.88 14.51
C HIS A 43 -16.71 7.86 13.79
N THR A 44 -15.84 8.34 12.90
CA THR A 44 -14.90 7.52 12.12
C THR A 44 -13.48 8.07 12.21
N THR A 45 -12.52 7.37 11.60
CA THR A 45 -11.11 7.80 11.53
C THR A 45 -10.81 8.50 10.20
N ALA A 46 -9.80 9.38 10.19
CA ALA A 46 -9.35 10.03 8.96
C ALA A 46 -8.92 9.02 7.89
N ALA A 47 -8.26 7.93 8.29
CA ALA A 47 -7.85 6.85 7.39
C ALA A 47 -9.07 6.19 6.70
N LYS A 48 -10.09 5.82 7.48
CA LYS A 48 -11.31 5.20 6.96
C LYS A 48 -12.11 6.15 6.06
N MET A 49 -12.12 7.44 6.41
CA MET A 49 -12.75 8.47 5.57
C MET A 49 -12.06 8.62 4.21
N VAL A 50 -10.73 8.58 4.19
CA VAL A 50 -9.96 8.61 2.93
C VAL A 50 -10.24 7.35 2.10
N GLU A 51 -10.30 6.18 2.73
CA GLU A 51 -10.66 4.92 2.06
C GLU A 51 -12.03 5.03 1.38
N GLU A 52 -13.06 5.49 2.10
CA GLU A 52 -14.41 5.69 1.54
C GLU A 52 -14.41 6.72 0.39
N LEU A 53 -13.63 7.80 0.51
CA LEU A 53 -13.50 8.81 -0.55
C LEU A 53 -12.83 8.23 -1.81
N VAL A 54 -11.78 7.42 -1.64
CA VAL A 54 -11.09 6.77 -2.75
C VAL A 54 -12.01 5.77 -3.43
N LEU A 55 -12.72 4.93 -2.67
CA LEU A 55 -13.69 3.98 -3.22
C LEU A 55 -14.81 4.68 -3.98
N HIS A 56 -15.33 5.78 -3.42
CA HIS A 56 -16.35 6.60 -4.10
C HIS A 56 -15.83 7.26 -5.38
N ALA A 57 -14.58 7.73 -5.37
CA ALA A 57 -13.94 8.30 -6.55
C ALA A 57 -13.73 7.23 -7.63
N LEU A 58 -13.22 6.05 -7.27
CA LEU A 58 -13.00 4.94 -8.21
C LEU A 58 -14.30 4.40 -8.81
N ALA A 59 -15.39 4.40 -8.04
CA ALA A 59 -16.70 4.00 -8.55
C ALA A 59 -17.26 4.94 -9.62
N ARG A 60 -16.74 6.17 -9.70
CA ARG A 60 -17.20 7.23 -10.62
C ARG A 60 -16.17 7.63 -11.65
N ALA A 61 -14.91 7.34 -11.40
CA ALA A 61 -13.82 7.61 -12.32
C ALA A 61 -13.87 6.58 -13.44
N ASP A 62 -13.72 7.06 -14.67
CA ASP A 62 -13.51 6.22 -15.85
C ASP A 62 -12.04 5.75 -15.80
N VAL A 63 -11.77 4.73 -14.97
CA VAL A 63 -10.41 4.22 -14.77
C VAL A 63 -10.06 3.36 -15.98
N PRO A 64 -9.05 3.74 -16.80
CA PRO A 64 -8.61 2.89 -17.88
C PRO A 64 -8.14 1.55 -17.31
N PRO A 65 -8.42 0.42 -17.98
CA PRO A 65 -8.06 -0.89 -17.47
C PRO A 65 -6.55 -0.94 -17.17
N PRO A 66 -6.14 -1.66 -16.12
CA PRO A 66 -4.73 -1.77 -15.76
C PRO A 66 -3.96 -2.23 -16.99
N VAL A 67 -2.97 -1.44 -17.41
CA VAL A 67 -2.13 -1.76 -18.55
C VAL A 67 -1.46 -3.11 -18.25
N GLN A 68 -1.89 -4.17 -18.96
CA GLN A 68 -1.20 -5.45 -18.96
C GLN A 68 0.13 -5.26 -19.70
N GLY A 69 1.10 -4.64 -19.03
CA GLY A 69 2.47 -4.60 -19.51
C GLY A 69 3.05 -6.00 -19.37
N PRO A 70 3.61 -6.61 -20.42
CA PRO A 70 4.39 -7.82 -20.25
C PRO A 70 5.67 -7.45 -19.50
N ILE A 71 5.72 -7.62 -18.18
CA ILE A 71 7.01 -7.74 -17.50
C ILE A 71 7.54 -9.13 -17.80
N LYS A 72 7.92 -9.36 -19.06
CA LYS A 72 8.63 -10.56 -19.47
C LYS A 72 10.12 -10.21 -19.43
N ARG A 73 10.69 -10.17 -18.22
CA ARG A 73 12.15 -10.30 -18.13
C ARG A 73 12.48 -11.67 -18.73
N PRO A 74 13.33 -11.77 -19.77
CA PRO A 74 13.71 -13.06 -20.28
C PRO A 74 14.37 -13.84 -19.13
N HIS A 75 13.86 -15.04 -18.84
CA HIS A 75 14.51 -15.93 -17.89
C HIS A 75 15.86 -16.31 -18.49
N THR A 76 16.95 -15.89 -17.85
CA THR A 76 18.29 -16.37 -18.19
C THR A 76 18.33 -17.86 -17.88
N THR A 77 18.63 -18.67 -18.89
CA THR A 77 18.74 -20.12 -18.69
C THR A 77 20.07 -20.45 -18.02
N TYR A 78 20.18 -21.64 -17.41
CA TYR A 78 21.43 -22.11 -16.81
C TYR A 78 22.59 -22.11 -17.81
N ASP A 79 22.31 -22.46 -19.06
CA ASP A 79 23.30 -22.47 -20.14
C ASP A 79 23.80 -21.05 -20.45
N ASP A 80 22.91 -20.06 -20.53
CA ASP A 80 23.30 -18.64 -20.68
C ASP A 80 24.16 -18.14 -19.51
N ALA A 81 23.88 -18.62 -18.29
CA ALA A 81 24.62 -18.24 -17.08
C ALA A 81 26.01 -18.89 -16.98
N THR A 82 26.26 -19.98 -17.71
CA THR A 82 27.48 -20.79 -17.59
C THR A 82 28.43 -20.67 -18.79
N GLN A 83 28.05 -19.96 -19.86
CA GLN A 83 28.89 -19.73 -21.05
C GLN A 83 30.26 -19.09 -20.76
N GLY A 84 30.43 -18.41 -19.62
CA GLY A 84 31.70 -17.81 -19.19
C GLY A 84 32.46 -18.59 -18.11
N PHE A 85 31.92 -19.70 -17.60
CA PHE A 85 32.54 -20.42 -16.49
C PHE A 85 33.71 -21.28 -16.97
N ARG A 86 34.95 -20.86 -16.69
CA ARG A 86 36.14 -21.70 -16.79
C ARG A 86 36.53 -22.16 -15.39
N ARG A 87 36.66 -23.46 -15.22
CA ARG A 87 37.21 -24.07 -14.01
C ARG A 87 38.72 -24.11 -14.20
N ASP A 88 39.42 -23.10 -13.67
CA ASP A 88 40.88 -23.12 -13.55
C ASP A 88 41.34 -24.29 -12.68
#